data_AF-R1CHF0-F1
#
_entry.id   AF-R1CHF0-F1
#
_cell.length_a   1.000
_cell.length_b   1.000
_cell.length_c   1.000
_cell.angle_alpha   90.00
_cell.angle_beta   90.00
_cell.angle_gamma   90.00
#
_symmetry.space_group_name_H-M   'P 1'
#
loop_
_entity.id
_entity.type
_entity.pdbx_description
1 polymer ?
#
loop_
_entity_poly.entity_id
_entity_poly.type
_entity_poly.pdbx_seq_one_letter_code
_entity_poly.pdbx_strand_id
1 'polypeptide(L)' 'MLTPLVGRNVSETIRQIKAFQHVRNTNGTEATPSGWKPGKKTLKPNPDLVGNVWKEWKVSEAFED' A
#
# COMPACT_ATOMS: atom_id res chain seq x y z
N MET A 1 -3.53 -15.69 -22.46
CA MET A 1 -3.94 -14.82 -21.35
C MET A 1 -5.39 -14.42 -21.57
N LEU A 2 -6.25 -14.58 -20.57
CA LEU A 2 -7.67 -14.27 -20.63
C LEU A 2 -7.87 -12.75 -20.62
N THR A 3 -8.43 -12.20 -21.69
CA THR A 3 -8.96 -10.83 -21.71
C THR A 3 -10.07 -10.71 -20.68
N PRO A 4 -9.95 -9.81 -19.68
CA PRO A 4 -10.99 -9.66 -18.66
C PRO A 4 -12.25 -9.04 -19.26
N LEU A 5 -13.43 -9.53 -18.85
CA LEU A 5 -14.77 -9.02 -19.18
C LEU A 5 -15.03 -7.58 -18.66
N VAL A 6 -14.06 -7.00 -17.94
CA VAL A 6 -14.15 -5.69 -17.29
C VAL A 6 -12.88 -4.88 -17.52
N GLY A 7 -13.03 -3.55 -17.59
CA GLY A 7 -11.93 -2.62 -17.78
C GLY A 7 -10.94 -2.59 -16.60
N ARG A 8 -9.67 -2.29 -16.90
CA ARG A 8 -8.63 -2.09 -15.90
C ARG A 8 -8.66 -0.67 -15.36
N ASN A 9 -8.30 -0.48 -14.09
CA ASN A 9 -8.07 0.84 -13.51
C ASN A 9 -6.60 1.24 -13.67
N VAL A 10 -6.31 2.14 -14.62
CA VAL A 10 -4.94 2.63 -14.89
C VAL A 10 -4.36 3.36 -13.67
N SER A 11 -5.18 4.12 -12.96
CA SER A 11 -4.76 4.84 -11.75
C SER A 11 -4.26 3.89 -10.67
N GLU A 12 -4.88 2.72 -10.52
CA GLU A 12 -4.43 1.69 -9.56
C GLU A 12 -3.09 1.07 -9.99
N THR A 13 -2.89 0.81 -11.28
CA THR A 13 -1.58 0.33 -11.78
C THR A 13 -0.47 1.34 -11.48
N ILE A 14 -0.72 2.63 -11.70
CA ILE A 14 0.25 3.69 -11.39
C ILE A 14 0.51 3.77 -9.88
N ARG A 15 -0.54 3.63 -9.04
CA ARG A 15 -0.39 3.63 -7.58
C ARG A 15 0.51 2.48 -7.12
N GLN A 16 0.30 1.28 -7.65
CA GLN A 16 1.12 0.11 -7.32
C GLN A 16 2.59 0.31 -7.72
N ILE A 17 2.87 0.84 -8.91
CA ILE A 17 4.25 1.15 -9.35
C ILE A 17 4.94 2.08 -8.35
N LYS A 18 4.27 3.16 -7.92
CA LYS A 18 4.83 4.10 -6.94
C LYS A 18 5.06 3.44 -5.57
N ALA A 19 4.16 2.55 -5.15
CA ALA A 19 4.32 1.79 -3.90
C ALA A 19 5.55 0.89 -3.94
N PHE A 20 5.75 0.15 -5.04
CA PHE A 20 6.93 -0.69 -5.21
C PHE A 20 8.22 0.13 -5.28
N GLN A 21 8.21 1.30 -5.94
CA GLN A 21 9.34 2.22 -5.94
C GLN A 21 9.68 2.68 -4.52
N HIS A 22 8.68 3.03 -3.70
CA HIS A 22 8.88 3.41 -2.30
C HIS A 22 9.52 2.30 -1.47
N VAL A 23 8.96 1.08 -1.53
CA VAL A 23 9.51 -0.09 -0.82
C VAL A 23 10.95 -0.38 -1.26
N ARG A 24 11.24 -0.26 -2.56
CA ARG A 24 12.60 -0.46 -3.09
C ARG A 24 13.56 0.62 -2.59
N ASN A 25 13.15 1.89 -2.59
CA ASN A 25 13.97 3.01 -2.15
C ASN A 25 14.27 2.97 -0.65
N THR A 26 13.35 2.41 0.14
CA THR A 26 13.54 2.18 1.58
C THR A 26 14.25 0.88 1.91
N ASN A 27 14.77 0.15 0.90
CA ASN A 27 15.40 -1.16 1.05
C ASN A 27 14.51 -2.18 1.80
N GLY A 28 13.19 -2.09 1.63
CA GLY A 28 12.22 -2.99 2.27
C GLY A 28 12.00 -2.72 3.76
N THR A 29 12.53 -1.63 4.32
CA THR A 29 12.30 -1.26 5.73
C THR A 29 10.93 -0.65 5.98
N GLU A 30 10.24 -0.23 4.93
CA GLU A 30 8.86 0.28 4.99
C GLU A 30 7.92 -0.54 4.09
N ALA A 31 6.69 -0.70 4.56
CA ALA A 31 5.59 -1.31 3.85
C ALA A 31 4.48 -0.28 3.61
N THR A 32 3.89 -0.33 2.42
CA THR A 32 2.77 0.54 2.02
C THR A 32 1.44 -0.16 2.36
N PRO A 33 0.65 0.36 3.33
CA PRO A 33 -0.63 -0.26 3.70
C PRO A 33 -1.69 -0.14 2.60
N SER A 34 -2.88 -0.71 2.83
CA SER A 34 -3.98 -0.67 1.85
C SER A 34 -4.32 0.78 1.47
N GLY A 35 -4.59 1.01 0.18
CA GLY A 35 -4.94 2.34 -0.33
C GLY A 35 -3.80 3.37 -0.31
N TRP A 36 -2.58 2.98 0.09
CA TRP A 36 -1.45 3.91 0.20
C TRP A 36 -1.19 4.68 -1.10
N LYS A 37 -0.93 5.98 -0.96
CA LYS A 37 -0.53 6.93 -2.01
C LYS A 37 0.72 7.69 -1.53
N PRO A 38 1.55 8.25 -2.43
CA PRO A 38 2.69 9.07 -2.05
C PRO A 38 2.31 10.16 -1.03
N GLY A 39 3.09 10.27 0.05
CA GLY A 39 2.83 11.20 1.16
C GLY A 39 1.92 10.66 2.28
N LYS A 40 1.28 9.50 2.10
CA LYS A 40 0.52 8.83 3.18
C LYS A 40 1.44 8.02 4.10
N LYS A 41 0.94 7.73 5.30
CA LYS A 41 1.63 6.93 6.34
C LYS A 41 2.03 5.55 5.80
N THR A 42 3.28 5.17 6.06
CA THR A 42 3.81 3.82 5.84
C THR A 42 3.91 3.06 7.15
N LEU A 43 4.07 1.74 7.06
CA LEU A 43 4.28 0.86 8.20
C LEU A 43 5.74 0.40 8.22
N LYS A 44 6.34 0.28 9.40
CA LYS A 44 7.70 -0.28 9.57
C LYS A 44 7.58 -1.70 10.10
N PRO A 45 7.87 -2.74 9.30
CA PRO A 45 7.79 -4.13 9.76
C PRO A 45 8.76 -4.36 10.93
N ASN A 46 8.22 -4.82 12.05
CA ASN A 46 8.98 -5.22 13.24
C ASN A 46 8.19 -6.28 14.03
N PRO A 47 8.83 -7.05 14.94
CA PRO A 47 8.13 -8.07 15.72
C PRO A 47 6.97 -7.54 16.56
N ASP A 48 7.08 -6.34 17.14
CA ASP A 48 6.04 -5.76 18.00
C ASP A 48 4.77 -5.39 17.21
N LEU A 49 4.91 -5.12 15.91
CA LEU A 49 3.81 -4.80 15.01
C LEU A 49 2.97 -6.04 14.66
N VAL A 50 3.52 -7.25 14.80
CA VAL A 50 2.81 -8.50 14.48
C VAL A 50 1.59 -8.65 15.40
N GLY A 51 0.40 -8.82 14.80
CA GLY A 51 -0.87 -8.85 15.54
C GLY A 51 -1.37 -7.47 16.03
N ASN A 52 -0.57 -6.42 15.89
CA ASN A 52 -0.87 -5.07 16.37
C ASN A 52 -1.04 -4.02 15.26
N VAL A 53 -1.00 -4.42 13.98
CA VAL A 53 -1.13 -3.50 12.82
C VAL A 53 -2.34 -2.57 12.92
N TRP A 54 -3.47 -3.07 13.43
CA TRP A 54 -4.71 -2.31 13.60
C TRP A 54 -4.60 -1.14 14.58
N LYS A 55 -3.56 -1.09 15.42
CA LYS A 55 -3.28 0.04 16.30
C LYS A 55 -2.62 1.19 15.53
N GLU A 56 -1.76 0.85 14.58
CA GLU A 56 -0.97 1.80 13.80
C GLU A 56 -1.65 2.25 12.51
N TRP A 57 -2.57 1.46 11.97
CA TRP A 57 -3.27 1.78 10.73
C TRP A 57 -4.72 1.33 10.80
N LYS A 58 -5.63 2.22 10.38
CA LYS A 58 -7.08 2.02 10.35
C LYS A 58 -7.59 1.91 8.93
N VAL A 59 -8.67 1.15 8.74
CA VAL A 59 -9.33 0.97 7.43
C VAL A 59 -9.82 2.30 6.85
N SER A 60 -10.22 3.25 7.71
CA SER A 60 -10.61 4.60 7.30
C SER A 60 -9.46 5.40 6.67
N GLU A 61 -8.21 5.01 6.86
CA GLU A 61 -7.05 5.64 6.23
C GLU A 61 -6.78 5.08 4.82
N ALA A 62 -7.44 3.98 4.44
CA ALA A 62 -7.27 3.34 3.13
C ALA A 62 -8.02 4.10 2.02
N PHE A 63 -9.13 4.73 2.37
CA PHE A 63 -10.04 5.37 1.44
C PHE A 63 -10.05 6.86 1.73
N GLU A 64 -9.92 7.66 0.67
CA GLU A 64 -10.32 9.06 0.72
C GLU A 64 -11.78 9.01 0.29
N ASP A 65 -12.70 9.26 1.23
CA ASP A 65 -14.12 9.43 0.90
C ASP A 65 -14.29 10.51 -0.20
#